data_AF-A0A1M7L8F2-F1
#
_entry.id   AF-A0A1M7L8F2-F1
#
_cell.length_a   1.000
_cell.length_b   1.000
_cell.length_c   1.000
_cell.angle_alpha   90.00
_cell.angle_beta   90.00
_cell.angle_gamma   90.00
#
_symmetry.space_group_name_H-M   'P 1'
#
loop_
_entity.id
_entity.type
_entity.pdbx_description
1 polymer ?
#
loop_
_entity_poly.entity_id
_entity_poly.type
_entity_poly.pdbx_seq_one_letter_code
_entity_poly.pdbx_strand_id
1 'polypeptide(L)'
;MNKEEILAKSRQENKNRDIAEIDRAKSDSRFAVILTMLFTCLYAVMTLLITGKMNYGALATAICMLFSMQLHRAIKNKNTGDILCASVICLFFLLLTYMAVRELFGFKP
;
A
#
# COMPACT_ATOMS: atom_id res chain seq x y z
N MET A 1 -31.81 6.83 29.05
CA MET A 1 -31.38 7.46 27.79
C MET A 1 -32.44 7.15 26.74
N ASN A 2 -33.08 8.17 26.19
CA ASN A 2 -34.21 7.99 25.27
C ASN A 2 -33.71 7.81 23.82
N LYS A 3 -34.47 7.12 22.95
CA LYS A 3 -34.04 6.83 21.56
C LYS A 3 -33.66 8.10 20.79
N GLU A 4 -34.38 9.19 21.03
CA GLU A 4 -34.12 10.47 20.37
C GLU A 4 -32.82 11.15 20.86
N GLU A 5 -32.49 11.03 22.15
CA GLU A 5 -31.21 11.50 22.70
C GLU A 5 -30.01 10.78 22.07
N ILE A 6 -30.13 9.47 21.85
CA ILE A 6 -29.10 8.65 21.20
C ILE A 6 -28.90 9.09 19.76
N LEU A 7 -29.99 9.29 19.02
CA LEU A 7 -29.94 9.71 17.62
C LEU A 7 -29.42 11.14 17.48
N ALA A 8 -29.77 12.05 18.40
CA ALA A 8 -29.27 13.41 18.41
C ALA A 8 -27.75 13.46 18.68
N LYS A 9 -27.26 12.71 19.68
CA LYS A 9 -25.83 12.57 19.95
C LYS A 9 -25.08 11.94 18.77
N SER A 10 -25.61 10.85 18.18
CA SER A 10 -25.00 10.20 17.02
C SER A 10 -24.92 11.14 15.80
N ARG A 11 -25.98 11.91 15.52
CA ARG A 11 -25.98 12.93 14.44
C ARG A 11 -25.03 14.09 14.72
N GLN A 12 -24.85 14.46 15.98
CA GLN A 12 -23.90 15.50 16.39
C GLN A 12 -22.45 15.02 16.28
N GLU A 13 -22.17 13.77 16.65
CA GLU A 13 -20.85 13.12 16.54
C GLU A 13 -20.46 12.82 15.08
N ASN A 14 -21.40 12.40 14.24
CA ASN A 14 -21.19 12.14 12.81
C ASN A 14 -21.54 13.33 11.91
N LYS A 15 -21.71 14.53 12.48
CA LYS A 15 -21.93 15.74 11.68
C LYS A 15 -20.73 15.93 10.75
N ASN A 16 -20.97 15.90 9.44
CA ASN A 16 -19.97 15.97 8.37
C ASN A 16 -19.05 14.75 8.21
N ARG A 17 -19.43 13.59 8.76
CA ARG A 17 -18.78 12.29 8.48
C ARG A 17 -19.84 11.30 8.03
N ASP A 18 -20.03 11.17 6.72
CA ASP A 18 -20.81 10.05 6.19
C ASP A 18 -19.97 8.77 6.32
N ILE A 19 -20.20 8.05 7.41
CA ILE A 19 -19.51 6.78 7.70
C ILE A 19 -19.72 5.77 6.56
N ALA A 20 -20.90 5.77 5.93
CA ALA A 20 -21.19 4.86 4.82
C ALA A 20 -20.40 5.22 3.55
N GLU A 21 -20.14 6.51 3.31
CA GLU A 21 -19.25 6.96 2.24
C GLU A 21 -17.79 6.59 2.53
N ILE A 22 -17.31 6.85 3.76
CA ILE A 22 -15.95 6.51 4.19
C ILE A 22 -15.68 5.01 4.05
N ASP A 23 -16.64 4.16 4.44
CA ASP A 23 -16.46 2.71 4.38
C ASP A 23 -16.55 2.17 2.95
N ARG A 24 -17.39 2.77 2.09
CA ARG A 24 -17.35 2.51 0.64
C ARG A 24 -15.98 2.86 0.05
N ALA A 25 -15.49 4.08 0.29
CA ALA A 25 -14.18 4.52 -0.20
C ALA A 25 -13.03 3.62 0.27
N LYS A 26 -13.05 3.15 1.54
CA LYS A 26 -12.08 2.17 2.04
C LYS A 26 -12.18 0.82 1.35
N SER A 27 -13.40 0.37 1.02
CA SER A 27 -13.61 -0.89 0.30
C SER A 27 -13.04 -0.79 -1.11
N ASP A 28 -13.38 0.28 -1.82
CA ASP A 28 -12.91 0.52 -3.19
C ASP A 28 -11.39 0.65 -3.25
N SER A 29 -10.80 1.39 -2.30
CA SER A 29 -9.34 1.52 -2.19
C SER A 29 -8.66 0.17 -1.91
N ARG A 30 -9.24 -0.67 -1.03
CA ARG A 30 -8.70 -2.01 -0.75
C ARG A 30 -8.75 -2.90 -1.98
N PHE A 31 -9.87 -2.88 -2.71
CA PHE A 31 -10.02 -3.64 -3.93
C PHE A 31 -9.01 -3.21 -4.99
N ALA A 32 -8.85 -1.90 -5.20
CA ALA A 32 -7.86 -1.36 -6.13
C ALA A 32 -6.43 -1.81 -5.77
N VAL A 33 -6.02 -1.69 -4.51
CA VAL A 33 -4.68 -2.13 -4.05
C VAL A 33 -4.47 -3.62 -4.30
N ILE A 34 -5.45 -4.47 -3.98
CA ILE A 34 -5.36 -5.92 -4.20
C ILE A 34 -5.22 -6.22 -5.70
N LEU A 35 -6.05 -5.61 -6.54
CA LEU A 35 -6.03 -5.82 -7.98
C LEU A 35 -4.71 -5.36 -8.61
N THR A 36 -4.22 -4.18 -8.23
CA THR A 36 -2.93 -3.65 -8.70
C THR A 36 -1.78 -4.55 -8.27
N MET A 37 -1.76 -4.99 -7.01
CA MET A 37 -0.71 -5.88 -6.50
C MET A 37 -0.71 -7.24 -7.20
N LEU A 38 -1.89 -7.82 -7.47
CA LEU A 38 -2.03 -9.04 -8.26
C LEU A 38 -1.51 -8.84 -9.69
N PHE A 39 -1.91 -7.76 -10.35
CA PHE A 39 -1.48 -7.44 -11.71
C PHE A 39 0.04 -7.24 -11.78
N THR A 40 0.64 -6.50 -10.85
CA THR A 40 2.10 -6.28 -10.80
C THR A 40 2.85 -7.59 -10.62
N CYS A 41 2.37 -8.49 -9.75
CA CYS A 41 2.97 -9.82 -9.59
C CYS A 41 2.87 -10.66 -10.87
N LEU A 42 1.69 -10.71 -11.50
CA LEU A 42 1.51 -11.42 -12.77
C LEU A 42 2.41 -10.86 -13.86
N TYR A 43 2.51 -9.53 -13.97
CA TYR A 43 3.36 -8.85 -14.92
C TYR A 43 4.85 -9.17 -14.70
N ALA A 44 5.32 -9.17 -13.44
CA ALA A 44 6.69 -9.54 -13.11
C ALA A 44 7.00 -11.00 -13.49
N VAL A 45 6.09 -11.94 -13.17
CA VAL A 45 6.24 -13.36 -13.53
C VAL A 45 6.25 -13.56 -15.04
N MET A 46 5.32 -12.95 -15.76
CA MET A 46 5.28 -13.05 -17.23
C MET A 46 6.55 -12.47 -17.87
N THR A 47 7.05 -11.35 -17.35
CA THR A 47 8.32 -10.76 -17.83
C THR A 47 9.47 -11.73 -17.61
N LEU A 48 9.54 -12.37 -16.44
CA LEU A 48 10.56 -13.36 -16.12
C LEU A 48 10.51 -14.56 -17.06
N LEU A 49 9.31 -15.09 -17.34
CA LEU A 49 9.13 -16.24 -18.23
C LEU A 49 9.50 -15.94 -19.68
N ILE A 50 9.15 -14.75 -20.19
CA ILE A 50 9.37 -14.37 -21.59
C ILE A 50 10.83 -13.93 -21.84
N THR A 51 11.38 -13.13 -20.94
CA THR A 51 12.70 -12.50 -21.14
C THR A 51 13.84 -13.24 -20.45
N GLY A 52 13.53 -14.17 -19.54
CA GLY A 52 14.49 -14.80 -18.65
C GLY A 52 15.07 -13.86 -17.59
N LYS A 53 14.57 -12.62 -17.49
CA LYS A 53 15.08 -11.58 -16.60
C LYS A 53 14.02 -11.11 -15.61
N MET A 54 14.45 -10.86 -14.38
CA MET A 54 13.57 -10.30 -13.36
C MET A 54 13.23 -8.85 -13.68
N ASN A 55 11.95 -8.47 -13.57
CA ASN A 55 11.54 -7.09 -13.73
C ASN A 55 11.62 -6.35 -12.38
N TYR A 56 12.78 -5.76 -12.07
CA TYR A 56 12.99 -5.08 -10.79
C TYR A 56 12.10 -3.86 -10.63
N GLY A 57 11.72 -3.19 -11.71
CA GLY A 57 10.76 -2.09 -11.68
C GLY A 57 9.39 -2.54 -11.20
N ALA A 58 8.87 -3.64 -11.76
CA ALA A 58 7.61 -4.23 -11.31
C ALA A 58 7.69 -4.65 -9.82
N LEU A 59 8.77 -5.31 -9.40
CA LEU A 59 8.97 -5.67 -8.00
C LEU A 59 9.04 -4.44 -7.08
N ALA A 60 9.75 -3.38 -7.49
CA ALA A 60 9.85 -2.14 -6.73
C ALA A 60 8.47 -1.49 -6.53
N THR A 61 7.61 -1.50 -7.55
CA THR A 61 6.24 -0.98 -7.42
C THR A 61 5.38 -1.81 -6.46
N ALA A 62 5.53 -3.14 -6.45
CA ALA A 62 4.84 -4.01 -5.50
C ALA A 62 5.28 -3.74 -4.05
N ILE A 63 6.59 -3.63 -3.81
CA ILE A 63 7.13 -3.32 -2.48
C ILE A 63 6.78 -1.88 -2.05
N CYS A 64 6.72 -0.92 -2.97
CA CYS A 64 6.29 0.45 -2.68
C CYS A 64 4.86 0.50 -2.10
N MET A 65 3.93 -0.28 -2.67
CA MET A 65 2.58 -0.39 -2.14
C MET A 65 2.58 -0.91 -0.69
N LEU A 66 3.30 -1.99 -0.40
CA LEU A 66 3.46 -2.52 0.96
C LEU A 66 4.13 -1.52 1.91
N PHE A 67 5.16 -0.83 1.44
CA PHE A 67 5.85 0.21 2.19
C PHE A 67 4.89 1.33 2.60
N SER A 68 4.09 1.84 1.67
CA SER A 68 3.15 2.94 1.94
C SER A 68 2.16 2.60 3.06
N MET A 69 1.65 1.36 3.09
CA MET A 69 0.74 0.89 4.14
C MET A 69 1.42 0.85 5.51
N GLN A 70 2.65 0.34 5.57
CA GLN A 70 3.40 0.18 6.81
C GLN A 70 3.96 1.51 7.32
N LEU A 71 4.37 2.39 6.42
CA LEU A 71 4.75 3.76 6.74
C LEU A 71 3.58 4.52 7.37
N HIS A 72 2.38 4.41 6.77
CA HIS A 72 1.20 5.06 7.34
C HIS A 72 0.87 4.52 8.74
N ARG A 73 0.96 3.20 8.95
CA ARG A 73 0.81 2.59 10.28
C ARG A 73 1.86 3.10 11.27
N ALA A 74 3.13 3.15 10.87
CA ALA A 74 4.21 3.65 11.71
C ALA A 74 3.99 5.10 12.14
N ILE A 75 3.57 5.97 11.20
CA ILE A 75 3.25 7.38 11.49
C ILE A 75 2.08 7.50 12.46
N LYS A 76 1.01 6.71 12.26
CA LYS A 76 -0.22 6.80 13.05
C LYS A 76 -0.06 6.21 14.46
N ASN A 77 0.52 5.02 14.57
CA ASN A 77 0.61 4.29 15.82
C ASN A 77 1.84 4.70 16.64
N LYS A 78 2.90 5.21 15.99
CA LYS A 78 4.20 5.58 16.61
C LYS A 78 4.82 4.45 17.44
N ASN A 79 4.47 3.20 17.14
CA ASN A 79 5.00 2.03 17.79
C ASN A 79 6.34 1.65 17.17
N THR A 80 7.33 1.33 18.00
CA THR A 80 8.67 0.89 17.57
C THR A 80 8.61 -0.30 16.61
N GLY A 81 7.68 -1.25 16.83
CA GLY A 81 7.51 -2.40 15.93
C GLY A 81 7.05 -2.00 14.52
N ASP A 82 6.09 -1.08 14.42
CA ASP A 82 5.61 -0.59 13.13
C ASP A 82 6.68 0.22 12.39
N ILE A 83 7.45 1.03 13.14
CA ILE A 83 8.58 1.80 12.60
C ILE A 83 9.66 0.85 12.06
N LEU A 84 10.01 -0.20 12.81
CA LEU A 84 11.00 -1.19 12.38
C LEU A 84 10.54 -1.92 11.11
N CYS A 85 9.30 -2.40 11.06
CA CYS A 85 8.72 -3.02 9.87
C CYS A 85 8.75 -2.08 8.66
N ALA A 86 8.32 -0.83 8.83
CA ALA A 86 8.36 0.17 7.76
C ALA A 86 9.80 0.44 7.29
N SER A 87 10.76 0.49 8.21
CA SER A 87 12.19 0.72 7.91
C SER A 87 12.79 -0.43 7.10
N VAL A 88 12.51 -1.68 7.49
CA VAL A 88 12.98 -2.87 6.75
C VAL A 88 12.40 -2.89 5.33
N ILE A 89 11.09 -2.67 5.19
CA ILE A 89 10.45 -2.66 3.86
C ILE A 89 10.95 -1.48 3.02
N CYS A 90 11.23 -0.33 3.63
CA CYS A 90 11.86 0.82 2.95
C CYS A 90 13.23 0.44 2.36
N LEU A 91 14.08 -0.26 3.12
CA LEU A 91 15.39 -0.70 2.63
C LEU A 91 15.25 -1.63 1.42
N PHE A 92 14.31 -2.58 1.46
CA PHE A 92 14.01 -3.44 0.31
C PHE A 92 13.49 -2.64 -0.90
N PHE A 93 12.60 -1.68 -0.67
CA PHE A 93 12.10 -0.80 -1.72
C PHE A 93 13.23 -0.02 -2.39
N LEU A 94 14.12 0.58 -1.61
CA LEU A 94 15.27 1.33 -2.12
C LEU A 94 16.23 0.44 -2.91
N LEU A 95 16.49 -0.77 -2.43
CA LEU A 95 17.34 -1.74 -3.12
C LEU A 95 16.75 -2.15 -4.47
N LEU A 96 15.46 -2.49 -4.52
CA LEU A 96 14.81 -2.86 -5.79
C LEU A 96 14.71 -1.67 -6.75
N THR A 97 14.47 -0.47 -6.23
CA THR A 97 14.46 0.76 -7.04
C THR A 97 15.84 1.02 -7.63
N TYR A 98 16.90 0.87 -6.84
CA TYR A 98 18.28 0.98 -7.32
C TYR A 98 18.57 -0.02 -8.44
N MET A 99 18.17 -1.29 -8.27
CA MET A 99 18.32 -2.31 -9.32
C MET A 99 17.54 -1.97 -10.58
N ALA A 100 16.29 -1.52 -10.45
CA ALA A 100 15.46 -1.09 -11.57
C ALA A 100 16.10 0.08 -12.34
N VAL A 101 16.67 1.06 -11.62
CA VAL A 101 17.38 2.18 -12.25
C VAL A 101 18.64 1.70 -12.97
N ARG A 102 19.42 0.78 -12.38
CA ARG A 102 20.60 0.21 -13.05
C ARG A 102 20.25 -0.47 -14.37
N GLU A 103 19.13 -1.20 -14.41
CA GLU A 103 18.66 -1.85 -15.63
C GLU A 103 18.33 -0.84 -16.74
N LEU A 104 17.74 0.31 -16.41
CA LEU A 104 17.43 1.35 -17.39
C LEU A 104 18.68 1.90 -18.07
N PHE A 105 19.80 1.96 -17.35
CA PHE A 105 21.09 2.39 -17.90
C PHE A 105 21.90 1.24 -18.53
N GLY A 106 21.31 0.06 -18.69
CA GLY A 106 21.96 -1.10 -19.31
C GLY A 106 23.02 -1.78 -18.44
N PHE A 107 23.15 -1.39 -17.18
CA PHE A 107 23.97 -2.11 -16.23
C PHE A 107 23.27 -3.42 -15.88
N LYS A 108 23.83 -4.54 -16.35
CA LYS A 108 23.35 -5.85 -15.91
C LYS A 108 23.57 -5.99 -14.40
N PRO A 109 22.58 -6.55 -13.67
CA PRO A 109 22.77 -6.91 -12.27
C PRO A 109 23.87 -7.96 -12.10
#